data_AF-A0A3A4WG88-F1
#
_entry.id   AF-A0A3A4WG88-F1
#
_cell.length_a   1.000
_cell.length_b   1.000
_cell.length_c   1.000
_cell.angle_alpha   90.00
_cell.angle_beta   90.00
_cell.angle_gamma   90.00
#
_symmetry.space_group_name_H-M   'P 1'
#
loop_
_entity.id
_entity.type
_entity.pdbx_description
1 polymer ?
#
loop_
_entity_poly.entity_id
_entity_poly.type
_entity_poly.pdbx_seq_one_letter_code
_entity_poly.pdbx_strand_id
1 'polypeptide(L)'
;MKVLFMTAVLLCFLPGVALAQDATPPTEPVVTDDGTKTANLRRLHARWTCEDLESGIAEYQYRIGTAMGGAEVHDWVSTGTDDSFTETGLNLTVGTTYYVSVRARNNEGLWSETGISDGITAVNMSQLNLLRNPSAIYYWWTATLSGMLKEDWPAISTDSIQMQRRQVGATSWTTIASGISSDENGNYDFPDRPAYNSDYRTTWSGDGYYAATQSPVVRVYVRPRVYLNANTYSIRRGGLLALSGEVIPARAGKQMLVRYRYGSSWRDLGWAKTNASSRYVYYYRPRYPGTYLFRVNFNADSLNAWSTSRYITVRVY
;
A
#
# COMPACT_ATOMS: atom_id res chain seq x y z
N MET A 1 100.83 -8.08 4.70
CA MET A 1 100.21 -8.82 5.82
C MET A 1 98.92 -8.10 6.17
N LYS A 2 97.77 -8.76 5.95
CA LYS A 2 96.41 -8.21 6.10
C LYS A 2 96.13 -7.86 7.56
N VAL A 3 95.50 -6.71 7.79
CA VAL A 3 94.55 -6.56 8.90
C VAL A 3 93.35 -5.75 8.38
N LEU A 4 92.23 -6.45 8.20
CA LEU A 4 90.90 -5.86 8.13
C LEU A 4 90.47 -5.61 9.59
N PHE A 5 90.03 -4.41 9.95
CA PHE A 5 89.17 -4.22 11.12
C PHE A 5 87.86 -3.59 10.66
N MET A 6 86.79 -4.35 10.88
CA MET A 6 85.40 -3.98 10.72
C MET A 6 85.08 -2.75 11.58
N THR A 7 84.56 -1.69 10.96
CA THR A 7 83.84 -0.65 11.69
C THR A 7 82.52 -1.27 12.14
N ALA A 8 82.38 -1.50 13.45
CA ALA A 8 81.11 -1.88 14.05
C ALA A 8 80.08 -0.77 13.79
N VAL A 9 79.01 -1.09 13.06
CA VAL A 9 77.81 -0.26 13.03
C VAL A 9 77.21 -0.35 14.43
N LEU A 10 77.39 0.71 15.22
CA LEU A 10 76.65 0.90 16.46
C LEU A 10 75.19 1.11 16.07
N LEU A 11 74.37 0.06 16.19
CA LEU A 11 72.92 0.23 16.24
C LEU A 11 72.62 1.08 17.49
N CYS A 12 72.38 2.37 17.29
CA CYS A 12 71.68 3.18 18.28
C CYS A 12 70.24 2.64 18.36
N PHE A 13 69.98 1.79 19.35
CA PHE A 13 68.64 1.59 19.88
C PHE A 13 68.17 2.94 20.45
N LEU A 14 67.25 3.61 19.77
CA LEU A 14 66.48 4.68 20.40
C LEU A 14 65.60 4.05 21.49
N PRO A 15 65.65 4.54 22.74
CA PRO A 15 64.74 4.09 23.77
C PRO A 15 63.37 4.73 23.55
N GLY A 16 62.33 3.90 23.54
CA GLY A 16 60.97 4.28 23.90
C GLY A 16 60.28 5.31 23.01
N VAL A 17 59.64 4.86 21.93
CA VAL A 17 58.30 5.38 21.66
C VAL A 17 57.39 4.64 22.64
N ALA A 18 57.13 5.25 23.80
CA ALA A 18 55.94 4.86 24.54
C ALA A 18 54.76 5.18 23.63
N LEU A 19 54.01 4.16 23.20
CA LEU A 19 52.68 4.41 22.64
C LEU A 19 51.94 5.19 23.73
N ALA A 20 51.53 6.42 23.42
CA ALA A 20 50.74 7.20 24.37
C ALA A 20 49.49 6.39 24.69
N GLN A 21 49.27 6.13 25.98
CA GLN A 21 48.02 5.52 26.43
C GLN A 21 46.88 6.42 25.97
N ASP A 22 45.89 5.83 25.30
CA ASP A 22 44.73 6.57 24.81
C ASP A 22 44.00 7.23 26.00
N ALA A 23 43.82 8.54 25.88
CA ALA A 23 43.23 9.40 26.91
C ALA A 23 41.91 10.03 26.43
N THR A 24 41.47 9.73 25.21
CA THR A 24 40.25 10.26 24.61
C THR A 24 39.12 9.23 24.76
N PRO A 25 37.97 9.60 25.32
CA PRO A 25 36.80 8.73 25.30
C PRO A 25 36.24 8.55 23.88
N PRO A 26 35.45 7.50 23.63
CA PRO A 26 34.72 7.35 22.38
C PRO A 26 33.79 8.53 22.07
N THR A 27 33.45 8.71 20.80
CA THR A 27 32.43 9.69 20.38
C THR A 27 31.07 9.39 21.02
N GLU A 28 30.27 10.42 21.26
CA GLU A 28 28.88 10.26 21.72
C GLU A 28 28.10 9.34 20.75
N PRO A 29 27.48 8.25 21.25
CA PRO A 29 26.72 7.35 20.39
C PRO A 29 25.52 8.04 19.72
N VAL A 30 25.37 7.88 18.41
CA VAL A 30 24.15 8.34 17.71
C VAL A 30 23.13 7.21 17.72
N VAL A 31 22.10 7.33 18.56
CA VAL A 31 21.10 6.29 18.79
C VAL A 31 19.90 6.46 17.84
N THR A 32 19.47 5.38 17.20
CA THR A 32 18.30 5.32 16.33
C THR A 32 17.38 4.19 16.79
N ASP A 33 16.14 4.52 17.17
CA ASP A 33 15.08 3.55 17.44
C ASP A 33 14.24 3.25 16.17
N ASP A 34 13.18 2.44 16.30
CA ASP A 34 12.36 1.98 15.18
C ASP A 34 11.37 3.05 14.64
N GLY A 35 11.51 4.30 15.07
CA GLY A 35 10.76 5.47 14.61
C GLY A 35 9.82 6.02 15.68
N THR A 36 8.95 6.95 15.30
CA THR A 36 8.19 7.74 16.29
C THR A 36 7.16 6.98 17.12
N LYS A 37 6.68 5.82 16.64
CA LYS A 37 5.61 5.03 17.29
C LYS A 37 5.86 3.54 17.17
N THR A 38 5.55 2.78 18.22
CA THR A 38 5.51 1.31 18.21
C THR A 38 4.17 0.79 18.69
N ALA A 39 3.65 -0.22 17.99
CA ALA A 39 2.49 -0.97 18.46
C ALA A 39 2.86 -2.30 19.14
N ASN A 40 4.15 -2.60 19.26
CA ASN A 40 4.65 -3.76 19.99
C ASN A 40 4.91 -3.38 21.44
N LEU A 41 3.92 -3.62 22.30
CA LEU A 41 3.99 -3.24 23.72
C LEU A 41 4.93 -4.12 24.56
N ARG A 42 5.61 -5.09 23.96
CA ARG A 42 6.49 -6.04 24.67
C ARG A 42 7.92 -6.05 24.17
N ARG A 43 8.26 -5.15 23.25
CA ARG A 43 9.56 -5.13 22.63
C ARG A 43 9.98 -3.72 22.24
N LEU A 44 11.22 -3.38 22.54
CA LEU A 44 11.92 -2.23 21.97
C LEU A 44 13.19 -2.71 21.28
N HIS A 45 13.57 -2.01 20.23
CA HIS A 45 14.81 -2.21 19.50
C HIS A 45 15.40 -0.84 19.18
N ALA A 46 16.73 -0.77 19.29
CA ALA A 46 17.49 0.39 18.89
C ALA A 46 18.87 -0.06 18.43
N ARG A 47 19.49 0.78 17.60
CA ARG A 47 20.85 0.65 17.10
C ARG A 47 21.60 1.96 17.28
N TRP A 48 22.92 1.92 17.26
CA TRP A 48 23.73 3.12 17.37
C TRP A 48 24.98 3.06 16.51
N THR A 49 25.61 4.23 16.34
CA THR A 49 26.94 4.36 15.75
C THR A 49 27.82 5.15 16.72
N CYS A 50 29.07 4.73 16.85
CA CYS A 50 30.06 5.30 17.75
C CYS A 50 31.46 4.93 17.24
N GLU A 51 32.43 5.82 17.41
CA GLU A 51 33.80 5.64 16.98
C GLU A 51 34.78 5.93 18.12
N ASP A 52 35.85 5.16 18.15
CA ASP A 52 37.07 5.42 18.93
C ASP A 52 38.21 4.93 18.03
N LEU A 53 38.98 5.85 17.47
CA LEU A 53 39.96 5.54 16.41
C LEU A 53 41.30 5.10 16.99
N GLU A 54 41.53 5.43 18.25
CA GLU A 54 42.78 5.26 18.98
C GLU A 54 42.89 3.87 19.61
N SER A 55 41.86 3.42 20.32
CA SER A 55 41.85 2.13 21.02
C SER A 55 40.66 1.23 20.67
N GLY A 56 39.63 1.76 20.02
CA GLY A 56 38.42 1.02 19.63
C GLY A 56 37.47 0.77 20.80
N ILE A 57 36.30 0.22 20.50
CA ILE A 57 35.23 0.03 21.50
C ILE A 57 35.37 -1.33 22.20
N ALA A 58 35.39 -1.30 23.53
CA ALA A 58 35.40 -2.47 24.38
C ALA A 58 34.01 -2.90 24.83
N GLU A 59 33.10 -1.95 25.05
CA GLU A 59 31.74 -2.24 25.53
C GLU A 59 30.73 -1.13 25.17
N TYR A 60 29.51 -1.52 24.82
CA TYR A 60 28.34 -0.66 24.82
C TYR A 60 27.39 -1.04 25.95
N GLN A 61 26.80 -0.02 26.56
CA GLN A 61 25.71 -0.18 27.50
C GLN A 61 24.52 0.65 27.06
N TYR A 62 23.32 0.09 27.22
CA TYR A 62 22.06 0.80 27.00
C TYR A 62 21.23 0.85 28.27
N ARG A 63 20.33 1.83 28.36
CA ARG A 63 19.26 1.89 29.35
C ARG A 63 17.99 2.44 28.72
N ILE A 64 16.85 2.18 29.35
CA ILE A 64 15.54 2.56 28.85
C ILE A 64 14.80 3.37 29.93
N GLY A 65 14.36 4.56 29.56
CA GLY A 65 13.60 5.46 30.42
C GLY A 65 12.34 6.00 29.75
N THR A 66 11.47 6.59 30.57
CA THR A 66 10.31 7.37 30.10
C THR A 66 10.57 8.88 30.13
N ALA A 67 11.68 9.29 30.74
CA ALA A 67 12.29 10.61 30.58
C ALA A 67 13.57 10.51 29.71
N MET A 68 13.95 11.60 29.07
CA MET A 68 15.22 11.66 28.34
C MET A 68 16.38 11.41 29.31
N GLY A 69 17.22 10.40 29.01
CA GLY A 69 18.29 9.98 29.91
C GLY A 69 17.81 9.24 31.17
N GLY A 70 16.52 8.93 31.28
CA GLY A 70 15.94 8.19 32.40
C GLY A 70 16.33 6.70 32.41
N ALA A 71 15.95 6.02 33.49
CA ALA A 71 16.19 4.59 33.72
C ALA A 71 14.96 3.90 34.33
N GLU A 72 13.76 4.46 34.13
CA GLU A 72 12.53 4.01 34.77
C GLU A 72 12.09 2.60 34.35
N VAL A 73 12.60 2.10 33.21
CA VAL A 73 12.26 0.76 32.69
C VAL A 73 13.42 -0.21 32.93
N HIS A 74 14.62 0.16 32.50
CA HIS A 74 15.84 -0.61 32.70
C HIS A 74 17.01 0.34 32.91
N ASP A 75 17.87 0.02 33.88
CA ASP A 75 19.16 0.67 34.05
C ASP A 75 20.20 0.12 33.07
N TRP A 76 21.46 0.56 33.15
CA TRP A 76 22.54 0.17 32.24
C TRP A 76 22.71 -1.35 32.11
N VAL A 77 22.44 -1.88 30.92
CA VAL A 77 22.65 -3.27 30.50
C VAL A 77 23.75 -3.31 29.45
N SER A 78 24.68 -4.25 29.61
CA SER A 78 25.77 -4.48 28.63
C SER A 78 25.28 -5.19 27.39
N THR A 79 25.75 -4.75 26.23
CA THR A 79 25.58 -5.42 24.92
C THR A 79 26.92 -5.95 24.39
N GLY A 80 27.97 -5.94 25.22
CA GLY A 80 29.31 -6.24 24.74
C GLY A 80 29.70 -5.27 23.63
N THR A 81 30.04 -5.77 22.46
CA THR A 81 30.42 -4.93 21.30
C THR A 81 29.33 -4.84 20.24
N ASP A 82 28.16 -5.43 20.49
CA ASP A 82 27.02 -5.34 19.59
C ASP A 82 26.53 -3.88 19.53
N ASP A 83 26.24 -3.39 18.32
CA ASP A 83 25.82 -2.01 18.03
C ASP A 83 24.30 -1.83 18.03
N SER A 84 23.58 -2.83 18.53
CA SER A 84 22.12 -2.84 18.64
C SER A 84 21.65 -3.77 19.76
N PHE A 85 20.42 -3.56 20.23
CA PHE A 85 19.76 -4.51 21.11
C PHE A 85 18.30 -4.72 20.69
N THR A 86 17.75 -5.88 21.08
CA THR A 86 16.31 -6.13 21.08
C THR A 86 15.92 -6.57 22.49
N GLU A 87 15.20 -5.72 23.19
CA GLU A 87 14.68 -6.01 24.53
C GLU A 87 13.28 -6.58 24.39
N THR A 88 12.97 -7.67 25.08
CA THR A 88 11.68 -8.36 24.97
C THR A 88 11.10 -8.63 26.36
N GLY A 89 9.80 -8.90 26.44
CA GLY A 89 9.13 -9.11 27.73
C GLY A 89 8.83 -7.82 28.49
N LEU A 90 8.99 -6.67 27.83
CA LEU A 90 8.57 -5.37 28.34
C LEU A 90 7.05 -5.32 28.52
N ASN A 91 6.58 -4.35 29.30
CA ASN A 91 5.16 -4.01 29.41
C ASN A 91 5.01 -2.49 29.20
N LEU A 92 5.12 -2.06 27.94
CA LEU A 92 5.02 -0.65 27.58
C LEU A 92 3.59 -0.14 27.81
N THR A 93 3.50 1.09 28.30
CA THR A 93 2.23 1.77 28.57
C THR A 93 1.87 2.65 27.39
N VAL A 94 0.67 2.45 26.84
CA VAL A 94 0.15 3.23 25.70
C VAL A 94 0.13 4.73 26.04
N GLY A 95 0.52 5.55 25.08
CA GLY A 95 0.67 7.01 25.22
C GLY A 95 1.96 7.44 25.92
N THR A 96 2.79 6.50 26.40
CA THR A 96 4.09 6.80 26.98
C THR A 96 5.17 6.77 25.92
N THR A 97 6.07 7.76 25.95
CA THR A 97 7.26 7.80 25.11
C THR A 97 8.44 7.22 25.86
N TYR A 98 9.16 6.32 25.20
CA TYR A 98 10.34 5.64 25.74
C TYR A 98 11.59 6.15 25.02
N TYR A 99 12.63 6.41 25.79
CA TYR A 99 13.91 6.89 25.30
C TYR A 99 14.98 5.84 25.56
N VAL A 100 15.77 5.55 24.53
CA VAL A 100 16.94 4.69 24.64
C VAL A 100 18.16 5.57 24.84
N SER A 101 18.93 5.32 25.91
CA SER A 101 20.22 5.98 26.14
C SER A 101 21.35 4.98 26.00
N VAL A 102 22.43 5.36 25.32
CA VAL A 102 23.59 4.49 25.06
C VAL A 102 24.88 5.22 25.45
N ARG A 103 25.82 4.48 26.05
CA ARG A 103 27.20 4.92 26.25
C ARG A 103 28.18 3.84 25.82
N ALA A 104 29.35 4.24 25.36
CA ALA A 104 30.41 3.35 24.91
C ALA A 104 31.64 3.46 25.82
N ARG A 105 32.34 2.35 26.04
CA ARG A 105 33.63 2.29 26.73
C ARG A 105 34.70 1.84 25.75
N ASN A 106 35.82 2.55 25.70
CA ASN A 106 36.98 2.13 24.91
C ASN A 106 37.85 1.07 25.63
N ASN A 107 38.91 0.60 24.97
CA ASN A 107 39.81 -0.42 25.53
C ASN A 107 40.70 0.09 26.68
N GLU A 108 40.82 1.40 26.87
CA GLU A 108 41.48 2.03 28.03
C GLU A 108 40.52 2.29 29.21
N GLY A 109 39.24 1.94 29.06
CA GLY A 109 38.24 2.02 30.12
C GLY A 109 37.53 3.36 30.25
N LEU A 110 37.70 4.28 29.30
CA LEU A 110 37.06 5.59 29.27
C LEU A 110 35.64 5.48 28.68
N TRP A 111 34.67 6.14 29.32
CA TRP A 111 33.28 6.17 28.87
C TRP A 111 32.99 7.44 28.06
N SER A 112 32.23 7.28 26.97
CA SER A 112 31.69 8.38 26.18
C SER A 112 30.64 9.20 26.95
N GLU A 113 30.29 10.36 26.42
CA GLU A 113 29.00 10.99 26.70
C GLU A 113 27.84 10.06 26.34
N THR A 114 26.67 10.30 26.92
CA THR A 114 25.48 9.46 26.71
C THR A 114 24.65 9.97 25.53
N GLY A 115 24.60 9.18 24.46
CA GLY A 115 23.68 9.40 23.36
C GLY A 115 22.25 9.00 23.73
N ILE A 116 21.25 9.74 23.26
CA ILE A 116 19.83 9.51 23.56
C ILE A 116 19.03 9.50 22.25
N SER A 117 18.12 8.54 22.08
CA SER A 117 17.20 8.52 20.94
C SER A 117 16.19 9.66 20.97
N ASP A 118 15.57 9.96 19.83
CA ASP A 118 14.48 10.95 19.73
C ASP A 118 13.18 10.48 20.38
N GLY A 119 13.06 9.18 20.63
CA GLY A 119 12.05 8.57 21.48
C GLY A 119 10.91 7.96 20.69
N ILE A 120 10.35 6.89 21.26
CA ILE A 120 9.31 6.08 20.61
C ILE A 120 8.06 5.99 21.48
N THR A 121 6.92 6.43 20.96
CA THR A 121 5.64 6.37 21.67
C THR A 121 4.97 5.02 21.50
N ALA A 122 4.62 4.36 22.61
CA ALA A 122 3.84 3.14 22.59
C ALA A 122 2.36 3.45 22.25
N VAL A 123 1.80 2.76 21.26
CA VAL A 123 0.40 2.93 20.79
C VAL A 123 -0.30 1.58 20.63
N ASN A 124 -1.62 1.57 20.59
CA ASN A 124 -2.41 0.39 20.26
C ASN A 124 -2.41 0.11 18.75
N MET A 125 -2.51 -1.16 18.38
CA MET A 125 -2.74 -1.54 16.98
C MET A 125 -4.17 -1.21 16.58
N SER A 126 -4.33 -0.63 15.39
CA SER A 126 -5.63 -0.44 14.77
C SER A 126 -5.79 -1.30 13.52
N GLN A 127 -7.02 -1.70 13.26
CA GLN A 127 -7.41 -2.54 12.14
C GLN A 127 -8.49 -1.85 11.33
N LEU A 128 -8.32 -1.93 10.02
CA LEU A 128 -9.27 -1.40 9.05
C LEU A 128 -9.62 -2.50 8.07
N ASN A 129 -10.91 -2.78 7.90
CA ASN A 129 -11.39 -3.63 6.81
C ASN A 129 -12.06 -2.78 5.74
N LEU A 130 -12.27 -3.36 4.56
CA LEU A 130 -13.04 -2.72 3.51
C LEU A 130 -13.83 -3.78 2.76
N LEU A 131 -15.12 -3.53 2.61
CA LEU A 131 -16.07 -4.32 1.87
C LEU A 131 -16.65 -3.45 0.75
N ARG A 132 -17.26 -4.13 -0.24
CA ARG A 132 -17.93 -3.48 -1.36
C ARG A 132 -19.26 -4.15 -1.61
N ASN A 133 -20.28 -3.35 -1.86
CA ASN A 133 -21.58 -3.87 -2.23
C ASN A 133 -22.27 -2.95 -3.25
N PRO A 134 -22.63 -3.44 -4.45
CA PRO A 134 -22.28 -4.74 -5.02
C PRO A 134 -20.82 -4.78 -5.52
N SER A 135 -20.29 -5.98 -5.82
CA SER A 135 -18.94 -6.15 -6.36
C SER A 135 -18.81 -5.84 -7.86
N ALA A 136 -19.93 -5.73 -8.57
CA ALA A 136 -19.99 -5.34 -9.98
C ALA A 136 -21.21 -4.46 -10.24
N ILE A 137 -20.99 -3.31 -10.88
CA ILE A 137 -22.01 -2.30 -11.18
C ILE A 137 -22.07 -2.03 -12.68
N TYR A 138 -23.21 -1.54 -13.16
CA TYR A 138 -23.25 -0.87 -14.45
C TYR A 138 -22.70 0.54 -14.33
N TYR A 139 -22.15 1.08 -15.42
CA TYR A 139 -21.76 2.48 -15.45
C TYR A 139 -22.90 3.41 -14.99
N TRP A 140 -22.56 4.42 -14.18
CA TRP A 140 -23.45 5.31 -13.40
C TRP A 140 -24.16 4.71 -12.19
N TRP A 141 -24.04 3.41 -11.93
CA TRP A 141 -24.58 2.84 -10.70
C TRP A 141 -23.59 3.03 -9.56
N THR A 142 -24.12 3.06 -8.34
CA THR A 142 -23.31 3.21 -7.13
C THR A 142 -22.87 1.84 -6.62
N ALA A 143 -21.59 1.75 -6.23
CA ALA A 143 -21.14 0.75 -5.28
C ALA A 143 -20.90 1.46 -3.94
N THR A 144 -21.43 0.90 -2.85
CA THR A 144 -21.12 1.37 -1.50
C THR A 144 -19.91 0.60 -0.99
N LEU A 145 -18.89 1.34 -0.61
CA LEU A 145 -17.68 0.84 0.03
C LEU A 145 -17.87 1.06 1.52
N SER A 146 -17.79 0.02 2.35
CA SER A 146 -18.03 0.14 3.78
C SER A 146 -17.07 -0.72 4.58
N GLY A 147 -16.89 -0.39 5.85
CA GLY A 147 -16.01 -1.14 6.71
C GLY A 147 -16.11 -0.70 8.17
N MET A 148 -15.16 -1.18 8.95
CA MET A 148 -15.01 -0.89 10.36
C MET A 148 -13.56 -0.51 10.66
N LEU A 149 -13.37 0.52 11.48
CA LEU A 149 -12.12 0.85 12.15
C LEU A 149 -12.23 0.42 13.62
N LYS A 150 -11.29 -0.41 14.08
CA LYS A 150 -11.31 -0.95 15.43
C LYS A 150 -9.91 -1.27 15.96
N GLU A 151 -9.80 -1.37 17.26
CA GLU A 151 -8.75 -2.14 17.95
C GLU A 151 -9.13 -3.64 17.93
N ASP A 152 -8.26 -4.54 18.38
CA ASP A 152 -8.65 -5.94 18.63
C ASP A 152 -9.97 -5.99 19.43
N TRP A 153 -10.09 -5.12 20.45
CA TRP A 153 -11.31 -4.59 21.10
C TRP A 153 -10.91 -3.28 21.83
N PRO A 154 -11.58 -2.11 21.71
CA PRO A 154 -12.93 -1.79 21.19
C PRO A 154 -12.98 -1.19 19.77
N ALA A 155 -14.15 -0.73 19.33
CA ALA A 155 -14.30 0.04 18.09
C ALA A 155 -13.70 1.45 18.21
N ILE A 156 -13.28 2.03 17.09
CA ILE A 156 -12.66 3.37 17.05
C ILE A 156 -13.52 4.31 16.22
N SER A 157 -14.03 5.36 16.86
CA SER A 157 -14.68 6.48 16.17
C SER A 157 -13.64 7.54 15.80
N THR A 158 -13.71 8.03 14.57
CA THR A 158 -12.86 9.10 14.05
C THR A 158 -13.59 9.84 12.94
N ASP A 159 -13.07 10.97 12.51
CA ASP A 159 -13.54 11.75 11.35
C ASP A 159 -12.47 11.88 10.26
N SER A 160 -11.45 11.00 10.26
CA SER A 160 -10.22 11.20 9.49
C SER A 160 -9.86 10.05 8.54
N ILE A 161 -10.77 9.10 8.28
CA ILE A 161 -10.51 8.01 7.32
C ILE A 161 -10.41 8.60 5.90
N GLN A 162 -9.49 8.05 5.11
CA GLN A 162 -9.37 8.37 3.69
C GLN A 162 -9.78 7.17 2.83
N MET A 163 -10.53 7.44 1.76
CA MET A 163 -10.83 6.47 0.71
C MET A 163 -9.92 6.74 -0.48
N GLN A 164 -9.17 5.73 -0.88
CA GLN A 164 -8.29 5.78 -2.03
C GLN A 164 -8.79 4.84 -3.13
N ARG A 165 -8.66 5.29 -4.38
CA ARG A 165 -9.00 4.54 -5.57
C ARG A 165 -7.85 4.56 -6.56
N ARG A 166 -7.66 3.47 -7.27
CA ARG A 166 -6.87 3.44 -8.49
C ARG A 166 -7.58 2.64 -9.57
N GLN A 167 -7.36 3.00 -10.82
CA GLN A 167 -7.81 2.18 -11.93
C GLN A 167 -7.03 0.85 -11.93
N VAL A 168 -7.68 -0.25 -12.28
CA VAL A 168 -7.00 -1.55 -12.37
C VAL A 168 -5.84 -1.48 -13.36
N GLY A 169 -4.66 -1.90 -12.90
CA GLY A 169 -3.39 -1.82 -13.66
C GLY A 169 -2.58 -0.54 -13.44
N ALA A 170 -3.12 0.46 -12.76
CA ALA A 170 -2.35 1.62 -12.32
C ALA A 170 -1.52 1.28 -11.06
N THR A 171 -0.38 1.95 -10.91
CA THR A 171 0.50 1.82 -9.73
C THR A 171 0.15 2.82 -8.64
N SER A 172 -0.23 4.04 -9.02
CA SER A 172 -0.54 5.13 -8.10
C SER A 172 -1.98 5.12 -7.61
N TRP A 173 -2.16 5.46 -6.33
CA TRP A 173 -3.45 5.66 -5.68
C TRP A 173 -3.86 7.14 -5.73
N THR A 174 -5.17 7.39 -5.83
CA THR A 174 -5.76 8.72 -5.74
C THR A 174 -6.72 8.75 -4.55
N THR A 175 -6.57 9.73 -3.65
CA THR A 175 -7.55 9.97 -2.59
C THR A 175 -8.82 10.55 -3.21
N ILE A 176 -9.93 9.81 -3.13
CA ILE A 176 -11.23 10.22 -3.68
C ILE A 176 -12.17 10.77 -2.60
N ALA A 177 -11.87 10.51 -1.34
CA ALA A 177 -12.48 11.17 -0.20
C ALA A 177 -11.52 11.16 0.99
N SER A 178 -11.60 12.23 1.78
CA SER A 178 -10.89 12.42 3.03
C SER A 178 -11.90 12.86 4.08
N GLY A 179 -11.59 12.63 5.34
CA GLY A 179 -12.45 13.06 6.43
C GLY A 179 -13.71 12.18 6.57
N ILE A 180 -13.62 10.90 6.20
CA ILE A 180 -14.72 9.96 6.38
C ILE A 180 -14.80 9.60 7.86
N SER A 181 -15.99 9.76 8.43
CA SER A 181 -16.22 9.42 9.82
C SER A 181 -16.56 7.95 10.03
N SER A 182 -16.05 7.38 11.11
CA SER A 182 -16.57 6.15 11.69
C SER A 182 -17.45 6.44 12.90
N ASP A 183 -18.57 5.74 13.00
CA ASP A 183 -19.51 5.86 14.13
C ASP A 183 -18.93 5.27 15.44
N GLU A 184 -19.73 5.28 16.51
CA GLU A 184 -19.35 4.73 17.83
C GLU A 184 -19.05 3.22 17.79
N ASN A 185 -19.55 2.52 16.76
CA ASN A 185 -19.26 1.11 16.50
C ASN A 185 -18.10 0.94 15.51
N GLY A 186 -17.43 2.02 15.13
CA GLY A 186 -16.33 2.05 14.18
C GLY A 186 -16.75 1.88 12.72
N ASN A 187 -18.05 1.80 12.42
CA ASN A 187 -18.53 1.60 11.06
C ASN A 187 -18.40 2.88 10.24
N TYR A 188 -18.02 2.73 8.98
CA TYR A 188 -17.99 3.82 8.00
C TYR A 188 -18.46 3.31 6.64
N ASP A 189 -18.93 4.22 5.80
CA ASP A 189 -19.27 3.94 4.42
C ASP A 189 -18.99 5.12 3.48
N PHE A 190 -18.86 4.80 2.19
CA PHE A 190 -18.62 5.76 1.14
C PHE A 190 -19.21 5.26 -0.20
N PRO A 191 -20.15 5.98 -0.81
CA PRO A 191 -20.67 5.64 -2.13
C PRO A 191 -19.75 6.15 -3.25
N ASP A 192 -19.42 5.30 -4.23
CA ASP A 192 -18.70 5.70 -5.44
C ASP A 192 -19.36 5.19 -6.73
N ARG A 193 -19.13 5.91 -7.84
CA ARG A 193 -19.64 5.61 -9.19
C ARG A 193 -18.49 5.60 -10.22
N PRO A 194 -17.56 4.63 -10.14
CA PRO A 194 -16.41 4.57 -11.04
C PRO A 194 -16.82 4.33 -12.49
N ALA A 195 -16.04 4.89 -13.43
CA ALA A 195 -16.21 4.64 -14.87
C ALA A 195 -15.58 3.32 -15.34
N TYR A 196 -14.53 2.88 -14.65
CA TYR A 196 -13.71 1.74 -15.00
C TYR A 196 -13.55 0.82 -13.81
N ASN A 197 -13.20 -0.44 -14.08
CA ASN A 197 -12.75 -1.38 -13.05
C ASN A 197 -11.74 -0.67 -12.14
N SER A 198 -12.05 -0.62 -10.85
CA SER A 198 -11.31 0.19 -9.89
C SER A 198 -10.99 -0.63 -8.64
N ASP A 199 -9.75 -0.50 -8.17
CA ASP A 199 -9.28 -1.01 -6.88
C ASP A 199 -9.45 0.10 -5.83
N TYR A 200 -9.88 -0.29 -4.63
CA TYR A 200 -10.14 0.58 -3.50
C TYR A 200 -9.38 0.09 -2.28
N ARG A 201 -8.94 1.04 -1.47
CA ARG A 201 -8.51 0.80 -0.09
C ARG A 201 -8.88 1.99 0.76
N THR A 202 -9.04 1.77 2.05
CA THR A 202 -9.10 2.83 3.03
C THR A 202 -7.80 2.90 3.80
N THR A 203 -7.47 4.10 4.26
CA THR A 203 -6.28 4.36 5.08
C THR A 203 -6.67 5.27 6.23
N TRP A 204 -6.05 5.05 7.38
CA TRP A 204 -6.15 5.90 8.54
C TRP A 204 -4.76 6.13 9.12
N SER A 205 -4.40 7.38 9.37
CA SER A 205 -3.05 7.75 9.84
C SER A 205 -2.82 7.42 11.32
N GLY A 206 -3.84 6.92 12.02
CA GLY A 206 -3.80 6.76 13.46
C GLY A 206 -3.86 8.11 14.17
N ASP A 207 -3.66 8.07 15.48
CA ASP A 207 -3.65 9.24 16.36
C ASP A 207 -2.63 9.02 17.50
N GLY A 208 -2.68 9.82 18.57
CA GLY A 208 -1.76 9.67 19.71
C GLY A 208 -1.86 8.32 20.44
N TYR A 209 -2.96 7.60 20.28
CA TYR A 209 -3.26 6.34 20.96
C TYR A 209 -3.18 5.13 20.03
N TYR A 210 -3.41 5.32 18.74
CA TYR A 210 -3.48 4.24 17.76
C TYR A 210 -2.45 4.41 16.64
N ALA A 211 -1.84 3.29 16.25
CA ALA A 211 -0.99 3.23 15.06
C ALA A 211 -1.79 3.44 13.77
N ALA A 212 -1.10 3.94 12.74
CA ALA A 212 -1.66 4.04 11.40
C ALA A 212 -2.01 2.66 10.82
N THR A 213 -3.04 2.59 9.99
CA THR A 213 -3.51 1.33 9.40
C THR A 213 -4.08 1.54 8.00
N GLN A 214 -4.16 0.45 7.24
CA GLN A 214 -4.76 0.42 5.91
C GLN A 214 -5.55 -0.87 5.72
N SER A 215 -6.62 -0.79 4.92
CA SER A 215 -7.42 -1.97 4.59
C SER A 215 -6.74 -2.85 3.54
N PRO A 216 -7.15 -4.12 3.44
CA PRO A 216 -6.98 -4.89 2.21
C PRO A 216 -7.60 -4.17 1.01
N VAL A 217 -7.09 -4.48 -0.18
CA VAL A 217 -7.60 -3.91 -1.44
C VAL A 217 -8.83 -4.68 -1.92
N VAL A 218 -9.90 -3.97 -2.27
CA VAL A 218 -11.10 -4.54 -2.90
C VAL A 218 -11.35 -3.97 -4.29
N ARG A 219 -11.89 -4.79 -5.20
CA ARG A 219 -12.12 -4.40 -6.60
C ARG A 219 -13.59 -4.29 -6.97
N VAL A 220 -14.03 -3.13 -7.43
CA VAL A 220 -15.35 -2.94 -8.05
C VAL A 220 -15.21 -3.08 -9.57
N TYR A 221 -15.94 -4.02 -10.15
CA TYR A 221 -16.02 -4.21 -11.59
C TYR A 221 -17.08 -3.30 -12.21
N VAL A 222 -16.77 -2.65 -13.33
CA VAL A 222 -17.68 -1.74 -14.02
C VAL A 222 -18.07 -2.29 -15.39
N ARG A 223 -19.33 -2.66 -15.50
CA ARG A 223 -19.97 -3.08 -16.75
C ARG A 223 -20.34 -1.83 -17.56
N PRO A 224 -19.82 -1.66 -18.78
CA PRO A 224 -20.23 -0.56 -19.62
C PRO A 224 -21.67 -0.81 -20.07
N ARG A 225 -22.44 0.26 -20.25
CA ARG A 225 -23.78 0.19 -20.82
C ARG A 225 -23.64 0.11 -22.34
N VAL A 226 -24.23 -0.94 -22.92
CA VAL A 226 -24.24 -1.17 -24.37
C VAL A 226 -25.67 -0.94 -24.86
N TYR A 227 -25.84 -0.02 -25.79
CA TYR A 227 -27.11 0.32 -26.38
C TYR A 227 -27.19 -0.24 -27.79
N LEU A 228 -28.34 -0.79 -28.17
CA LEU A 228 -28.59 -1.31 -29.52
C LEU A 228 -29.92 -0.76 -30.04
N ASN A 229 -29.89 -0.28 -31.27
CA ASN A 229 -31.03 0.16 -32.07
C ASN A 229 -30.94 -0.42 -33.49
N ALA A 230 -32.04 -0.34 -34.22
CA ALA A 230 -32.08 -0.65 -35.64
C ALA A 230 -32.64 0.53 -36.44
N ASN A 231 -32.23 0.67 -37.70
CA ASN A 231 -32.85 1.65 -38.61
C ASN A 231 -34.33 1.37 -38.88
N THR A 232 -34.77 0.12 -38.71
CA THR A 232 -36.18 -0.29 -38.76
C THR A 232 -36.41 -1.53 -37.90
N TYR A 233 -37.62 -1.67 -37.36
CA TYR A 233 -38.07 -2.86 -36.63
C TYR A 233 -38.97 -3.79 -37.47
N SER A 234 -39.18 -3.46 -38.75
CA SER A 234 -39.89 -4.30 -39.73
C SER A 234 -39.23 -4.17 -41.10
N ILE A 235 -38.85 -5.28 -41.73
CA ILE A 235 -38.09 -5.26 -42.98
C ILE A 235 -38.47 -6.43 -43.91
N ARG A 236 -38.46 -6.19 -45.22
CA ARG A 236 -38.59 -7.28 -46.20
C ARG A 236 -37.40 -8.22 -46.10
N ARG A 237 -37.61 -9.52 -46.30
CA ARG A 237 -36.53 -10.52 -46.42
C ARG A 237 -35.46 -10.05 -47.42
N GLY A 238 -34.19 -10.21 -47.07
CA GLY A 238 -33.05 -9.74 -47.87
C GLY A 238 -32.76 -8.23 -47.80
N GLY A 239 -33.62 -7.44 -47.15
CA GLY A 239 -33.41 -6.01 -46.91
C GLY A 239 -32.20 -5.75 -46.01
N LEU A 240 -31.56 -4.59 -46.19
CA LEU A 240 -30.38 -4.21 -45.42
C LEU A 240 -30.77 -3.60 -44.08
N LEU A 241 -30.60 -4.39 -43.01
CA LEU A 241 -30.81 -3.96 -41.63
C LEU A 241 -29.51 -3.37 -41.08
N ALA A 242 -29.57 -2.13 -40.60
CA ALA A 242 -28.47 -1.49 -39.90
C ALA A 242 -28.71 -1.57 -38.39
N LEU A 243 -27.94 -2.41 -37.71
CA LEU A 243 -27.91 -2.55 -36.25
C LEU A 243 -26.85 -1.59 -35.70
N SER A 244 -27.26 -0.55 -35.00
CA SER A 244 -26.34 0.50 -34.54
C SER A 244 -26.49 0.76 -33.04
N GLY A 245 -25.45 1.32 -32.43
CA GLY A 245 -25.42 1.47 -30.99
C GLY A 245 -24.25 2.26 -30.48
N GLU A 246 -24.20 2.40 -29.16
CA GLU A 246 -23.12 3.07 -28.44
C GLU A 246 -22.74 2.33 -27.16
N VAL A 247 -21.51 2.54 -26.72
CA VAL A 247 -20.98 2.01 -25.46
C VAL A 247 -20.64 3.18 -24.55
N ILE A 248 -21.14 3.13 -23.31
CA ILE A 248 -20.92 4.16 -22.27
C ILE A 248 -20.34 3.51 -21.00
N PRO A 249 -19.21 3.99 -20.43
CA PRO A 249 -18.44 5.17 -20.83
C PRO A 249 -17.80 4.99 -22.21
N ALA A 250 -17.31 6.07 -22.81
CA ALA A 250 -16.79 6.05 -24.17
C ALA A 250 -15.57 5.10 -24.29
N ARG A 251 -15.64 4.15 -25.24
CA ARG A 251 -14.61 3.14 -25.52
C ARG A 251 -14.40 3.04 -27.03
N ALA A 252 -13.44 3.79 -27.56
CA ALA A 252 -13.10 3.74 -28.97
C ALA A 252 -12.37 2.43 -29.36
N GLY A 253 -12.59 1.97 -30.59
CA GLY A 253 -11.87 0.86 -31.20
C GLY A 253 -12.18 -0.53 -30.65
N LYS A 254 -13.22 -0.69 -29.82
CA LYS A 254 -13.61 -1.96 -29.21
C LYS A 254 -14.44 -2.82 -30.17
N GLN A 255 -14.20 -4.12 -30.14
CA GLN A 255 -14.98 -5.09 -30.90
C GLN A 255 -16.23 -5.49 -30.10
N MET A 256 -17.37 -5.40 -30.77
CA MET A 256 -18.70 -5.63 -30.22
C MET A 256 -19.30 -6.84 -30.92
N LEU A 257 -19.57 -7.92 -30.19
CA LEU A 257 -20.12 -9.14 -30.78
C LEU A 257 -21.62 -8.96 -31.00
N VAL A 258 -22.05 -8.93 -32.25
CA VAL A 258 -23.45 -8.85 -32.63
C VAL A 258 -24.01 -10.26 -32.72
N ARG A 259 -25.13 -10.49 -32.05
CA ARG A 259 -25.78 -11.81 -31.96
C ARG A 259 -27.24 -11.68 -32.33
N TYR A 260 -27.77 -12.73 -32.93
CA TYR A 260 -29.20 -12.84 -33.24
C TYR A 260 -29.79 -14.12 -32.66
N ARG A 261 -31.09 -14.12 -32.40
CA ARG A 261 -31.87 -15.31 -32.04
C ARG A 261 -33.06 -15.39 -32.98
N TYR A 262 -33.13 -16.50 -33.69
CA TYR A 262 -34.26 -16.92 -34.53
C TYR A 262 -34.67 -18.31 -34.04
N GLY A 263 -35.88 -18.43 -33.51
CA GLY A 263 -36.29 -19.59 -32.72
C GLY A 263 -35.73 -19.56 -31.30
N SER A 264 -35.14 -20.67 -30.83
CA SER A 264 -34.81 -20.87 -29.41
C SER A 264 -33.40 -20.43 -28.98
N SER A 265 -32.43 -20.35 -29.90
CA SER A 265 -31.01 -20.17 -29.53
C SER A 265 -30.39 -18.91 -30.13
N TRP A 266 -29.49 -18.28 -29.35
CA TRP A 266 -28.63 -17.20 -29.82
C TRP A 266 -27.50 -17.73 -30.71
N ARG A 267 -27.21 -17.01 -31.78
CA ARG A 267 -26.14 -17.27 -32.75
C ARG A 267 -25.35 -16.01 -33.01
N ASP A 268 -24.10 -16.17 -33.38
CA ASP A 268 -23.18 -15.06 -33.61
C ASP A 268 -23.30 -14.60 -35.07
N LEU A 269 -23.37 -13.29 -35.30
CA LEU A 269 -23.31 -12.71 -36.65
C LEU A 269 -21.89 -12.32 -37.00
N GLY A 270 -21.22 -11.64 -36.09
CA GLY A 270 -19.90 -11.08 -36.30
C GLY A 270 -19.60 -9.92 -35.37
N TRP A 271 -18.53 -9.19 -35.67
CA TRP A 271 -18.01 -8.11 -34.84
C TRP A 271 -18.26 -6.76 -35.48
N ALA A 272 -18.72 -5.78 -34.70
CA ALA A 272 -18.73 -4.36 -35.05
C ALA A 272 -17.67 -3.63 -34.25
N LYS A 273 -16.91 -2.71 -34.86
CA LYS A 273 -15.91 -1.92 -34.14
C LYS A 273 -16.49 -0.57 -33.74
N THR A 274 -16.27 -0.13 -32.50
CA THR A 274 -16.63 1.23 -32.08
C THR A 274 -15.70 2.27 -32.72
N ASN A 275 -16.26 3.38 -33.18
CA ASN A 275 -15.52 4.53 -33.69
C ASN A 275 -14.97 5.40 -32.54
N ALA A 276 -14.36 6.55 -32.89
CA ALA A 276 -13.82 7.50 -31.91
C ALA A 276 -14.88 8.03 -30.92
N SER A 277 -16.15 8.10 -31.33
CA SER A 277 -17.28 8.51 -30.50
C SER A 277 -17.95 7.35 -29.76
N SER A 278 -17.30 6.17 -29.68
CA SER A 278 -17.85 4.97 -29.02
C SER A 278 -19.13 4.41 -29.66
N ARG A 279 -19.39 4.75 -30.93
CA ARG A 279 -20.56 4.28 -31.69
C ARG A 279 -20.15 3.16 -32.65
N TYR A 280 -21.06 2.22 -32.89
CA TYR A 280 -20.84 1.11 -33.81
C TYR A 280 -22.06 0.90 -34.71
N VAL A 281 -21.84 0.26 -35.85
CA VAL A 281 -22.89 -0.22 -36.75
C VAL A 281 -22.50 -1.57 -37.34
N TYR A 282 -23.47 -2.46 -37.49
CA TYR A 282 -23.36 -3.75 -38.15
C TYR A 282 -24.50 -3.90 -39.16
N TYR A 283 -24.15 -4.25 -40.39
CA TYR A 283 -25.13 -4.46 -41.45
C TYR A 283 -25.45 -5.95 -41.58
N TYR A 284 -26.75 -6.28 -41.61
CA TYR A 284 -27.22 -7.65 -41.73
C TYR A 284 -28.37 -7.75 -42.73
N ARG A 285 -28.43 -8.83 -43.49
CA ARG A 285 -29.54 -9.13 -44.41
C ARG A 285 -30.25 -10.42 -43.96
N PRO A 286 -31.39 -10.32 -43.24
CA PRO A 286 -32.13 -11.49 -42.78
C PRO A 286 -32.63 -12.33 -43.96
N ARG A 287 -32.35 -13.64 -43.95
CA ARG A 287 -32.69 -14.55 -45.08
C ARG A 287 -34.11 -15.09 -45.02
N TYR A 288 -34.61 -15.37 -43.82
CA TYR A 288 -35.90 -16.04 -43.62
C TYR A 288 -36.91 -15.12 -42.95
N PRO A 289 -38.19 -15.14 -43.36
CA PRO A 289 -39.27 -14.45 -42.64
C PRO A 289 -39.41 -14.93 -41.18
N GLY A 290 -39.96 -14.06 -40.34
CA GLY A 290 -40.23 -14.34 -38.93
C GLY A 290 -39.64 -13.28 -37.99
N THR A 291 -39.57 -13.63 -36.70
CA THR A 291 -39.15 -12.71 -35.65
C THR A 291 -37.70 -12.96 -35.26
N TYR A 292 -36.87 -11.92 -35.32
CA TYR A 292 -35.47 -11.95 -34.89
C TYR A 292 -35.31 -11.12 -33.63
N LEU A 293 -34.62 -11.66 -32.63
CA LEU A 293 -34.07 -10.86 -31.53
C LEU A 293 -32.61 -10.56 -31.82
N PHE A 294 -32.17 -9.33 -31.61
CA PHE A 294 -30.78 -8.92 -31.74
C PHE A 294 -30.24 -8.38 -30.42
N ARG A 295 -28.99 -8.67 -30.10
CA ARG A 295 -28.27 -8.07 -28.97
C ARG A 295 -26.80 -7.88 -29.33
N VAL A 296 -26.12 -7.05 -28.55
CA VAL A 296 -24.68 -6.81 -28.69
C VAL A 296 -23.98 -7.05 -27.37
N ASN A 297 -22.84 -7.74 -27.43
CA ASN A 297 -22.01 -8.06 -26.28
C ASN A 297 -20.71 -7.25 -26.33
N PHE A 298 -20.36 -6.66 -25.18
CA PHE A 298 -19.05 -6.07 -24.90
C PHE A 298 -18.20 -7.10 -24.16
N ASN A 299 -17.03 -7.43 -24.71
CA ASN A 299 -16.10 -8.33 -24.05
C ASN A 299 -15.32 -7.61 -22.95
N ALA A 300 -15.12 -8.29 -21.81
CA ALA A 300 -14.32 -7.74 -20.72
C ALA A 300 -12.90 -7.39 -21.20
N ASP A 301 -12.36 -6.30 -20.68
CA ASP A 301 -10.97 -5.91 -20.81
C ASP A 301 -10.43 -5.43 -19.46
N SER A 302 -9.19 -4.92 -19.45
CA SER A 302 -8.57 -4.41 -18.22
C SER A 302 -9.38 -3.29 -17.54
N LEU A 303 -10.14 -2.51 -18.31
CA LEU A 303 -10.82 -1.30 -17.84
C LEU A 303 -12.31 -1.50 -17.60
N ASN A 304 -12.95 -2.45 -18.28
CA ASN A 304 -14.39 -2.67 -18.13
C ASN A 304 -14.73 -4.15 -18.13
N ALA A 305 -15.69 -4.55 -17.29
CA ALA A 305 -16.22 -5.90 -17.25
C ALA A 305 -17.11 -6.20 -18.46
N TRP A 306 -17.37 -7.49 -18.70
CA TRP A 306 -18.28 -7.93 -19.76
C TRP A 306 -19.69 -7.38 -19.54
N SER A 307 -20.36 -7.02 -20.63
CA SER A 307 -21.77 -6.62 -20.59
C SER A 307 -22.53 -6.98 -21.87
N THR A 308 -23.86 -6.90 -21.81
CA THR A 308 -24.74 -7.13 -22.95
C THR A 308 -25.75 -6.01 -23.05
N SER A 309 -26.13 -5.64 -24.27
CA SER A 309 -27.27 -4.76 -24.50
C SER A 309 -28.57 -5.45 -24.10
N ARG A 310 -29.63 -4.66 -23.89
CA ARG A 310 -31.00 -5.17 -24.03
C ARG A 310 -31.18 -5.68 -25.46
N TYR A 311 -31.99 -6.71 -25.64
CA TYR A 311 -32.29 -7.19 -26.98
C TYR A 311 -33.37 -6.31 -27.63
N ILE A 312 -33.32 -6.20 -28.96
CA ILE A 312 -34.38 -5.59 -29.77
C ILE A 312 -35.06 -6.68 -30.62
N THR A 313 -36.30 -6.43 -31.02
CA THR A 313 -37.10 -7.35 -31.84
C THR A 313 -37.32 -6.74 -33.22
N VAL A 314 -37.00 -7.47 -34.28
CA VAL A 314 -37.24 -7.04 -35.67
C VAL A 314 -38.07 -8.11 -36.38
N ARG A 315 -39.15 -7.70 -37.05
CA ARG A 315 -40.00 -8.57 -37.85
C ARG A 315 -39.55 -8.58 -39.31
N VAL A 316 -39.39 -9.77 -39.88
CA VAL A 316 -39.02 -9.97 -41.28
C VAL A 316 -40.22 -10.54 -42.03
N TYR A 317 -40.66 -9.86 -43.09
CA TYR A 317 -41.79 -10.24 -43.93
C TYR A 317 -41.40 -10.46 -45.40
#